data_AF-A0A7Y5ZXC5-F1
#
_entry.id   AF-A0A7Y5ZXC5-F1
#
_cell.length_a   1.000
_cell.length_b   1.000
_cell.length_c   1.000
_cell.angle_alpha   90.00
_cell.angle_beta   90.00
_cell.angle_gamma   90.00
#
_symmetry.space_group_name_H-M   'P 1'
#
loop_
_entity.id
_entity.type
_entity.pdbx_description
1 polymer ?
#
loop_
_entity_poly.entity_id
_entity_poly.type
_entity_poly.pdbx_seq_one_letter_code
_entity_poly.pdbx_strand_id
1 'polypeptide(L)'
;MPILWCAHTDADQRGLLEALADWVSWLKDRYRLDHRVVPECWAQHSELVEELSALHLAWQVAYASTSPADAALTWHERFAMARIRFGDWVARTGCRPDAHRPPL
;
A
#
# COMPACT_ATOMS: atom_id res chain seq x y z
N MET A 1 5.71 -10.83 9.93
CA MET A 1 5.52 -9.86 11.03
C MET A 1 5.02 -8.56 10.45
N PRO A 2 4.19 -7.79 11.16
CA PRO A 2 3.88 -6.42 10.75
C PRO A 2 5.16 -5.58 10.66
N ILE A 3 5.19 -4.63 9.71
CA ILE A 3 6.27 -3.64 9.63
C ILE A 3 5.91 -2.50 10.60
N LEU A 4 6.85 -2.13 11.47
CA LEU A 4 6.71 -0.98 12.36
C LEU A 4 7.62 0.13 11.84
N TRP A 5 7.11 0.96 10.94
CA TRP A 5 7.92 1.92 10.19
C TRP A 5 8.73 2.87 11.08
N CYS A 6 8.14 3.36 12.18
CA CYS A 6 8.80 4.26 13.11
C CYS A 6 9.96 3.62 13.91
N ALA A 7 10.11 2.30 13.89
CA ALA A 7 11.19 1.59 14.57
C ALA A 7 12.41 1.33 13.66
N HIS A 8 12.30 1.62 12.36
CA HIS A 8 13.37 1.40 11.39
C HIS A 8 14.23 2.65 11.21
N THR A 9 15.52 2.46 10.93
CA THR A 9 16.39 3.56 10.49
C THR A 9 16.02 4.03 9.09
N ASP A 10 16.38 5.26 8.71
CA ASP A 10 16.13 5.78 7.36
C ASP A 10 16.69 4.86 6.25
N ALA A 11 17.82 4.21 6.51
CA ALA A 11 18.44 3.26 5.59
C ALA A 11 17.59 1.99 5.42
N ASP A 12 17.09 1.43 6.53
CA ASP A 12 16.20 0.26 6.52
C ASP A 12 14.86 0.58 5.86
N GLN A 13 14.29 1.76 6.17
CA GLN A 13 13.05 2.23 5.58
C GLN A 13 13.16 2.32 4.07
N ARG A 14 14.28 2.82 3.52
CA ARG A 14 14.48 2.90 2.07
C ARG A 14 14.44 1.52 1.40
N GLY A 15 15.12 0.52 1.96
CA GLY A 15 15.08 -0.83 1.41
C GLY A 15 13.68 -1.46 1.47
N LEU A 16 12.95 -1.24 2.57
CA LEU A 16 11.56 -1.69 2.71
C LEU A 16 10.63 -0.97 1.72
N LEU A 17 10.83 0.33 1.48
CA LEU A 17 10.07 1.11 0.51
C LEU A 17 10.34 0.69 -0.93
N GLU A 18 11.57 0.34 -1.29
CA GLU A 18 11.92 -0.20 -2.61
C GLU A 18 11.17 -1.51 -2.88
N ALA A 19 11.24 -2.47 -1.95
CA ALA A 19 10.52 -3.74 -2.07
C ALA A 19 8.99 -3.54 -2.10
N LEU A 20 8.47 -2.58 -1.34
CA LEU A 20 7.06 -2.23 -1.38
C LEU A 20 6.67 -1.57 -2.72
N ALA A 21 7.54 -0.72 -3.29
CA ALA A 21 7.28 -0.04 -4.55
C ALA A 21 7.12 -1.01 -5.72
N ASP A 22 7.95 -2.05 -5.79
CA ASP A 22 7.82 -3.11 -6.79
C ASP A 22 6.45 -3.80 -6.70
N TRP A 23 6.02 -4.13 -5.48
CA TRP A 23 4.72 -4.75 -5.26
C TRP A 23 3.55 -3.79 -5.56
N VAL A 24 3.66 -2.52 -5.18
CA VAL A 24 2.64 -1.50 -5.49
C VAL A 24 2.53 -1.30 -7.00
N SER A 25 3.64 -1.32 -7.74
CA SER A 25 3.64 -1.27 -9.20
C SER A 25 2.86 -2.45 -9.79
N TRP A 26 3.16 -3.68 -9.35
CA TRP A 26 2.41 -4.88 -9.72
C TRP A 26 0.92 -4.76 -9.38
N LEU A 27 0.58 -4.24 -8.20
CA LEU A 27 -0.80 -4.10 -7.74
C LEU A 27 -1.58 -3.13 -8.64
N LYS A 28 -0.99 -1.98 -8.95
CA LYS A 28 -1.57 -0.96 -9.84
C LYS A 28 -1.84 -1.54 -11.22
N ASP A 29 -0.87 -2.25 -11.80
CA ASP A 29 -1.00 -2.85 -13.13
C ASP A 29 -2.02 -3.99 -13.15
N ARG A 30 -1.99 -4.86 -12.15
CA ARG A 30 -2.88 -6.03 -12.05
C ARG A 30 -4.34 -5.64 -11.90
N TYR A 31 -4.62 -4.64 -11.06
CA TYR A 31 -6.00 -4.22 -10.75
C TYR A 31 -6.41 -2.91 -11.44
N ARG A 32 -5.58 -2.40 -12.35
CA ARG A 32 -5.81 -1.15 -13.11
C ARG A 32 -6.19 0.02 -12.19
N LEU A 33 -5.44 0.18 -11.10
CA LEU A 33 -5.67 1.26 -10.14
C LEU A 33 -5.20 2.60 -10.72
N ASP A 34 -6.02 3.63 -10.60
CA ASP A 34 -5.67 4.98 -11.01
C ASP A 34 -5.06 5.79 -9.85
N HIS A 35 -4.61 7.00 -10.17
CA HIS A 35 -4.01 7.95 -9.23
C HIS A 35 -4.96 8.39 -8.11
N ARG A 36 -6.28 8.20 -8.25
CA ARG A 36 -7.25 8.54 -7.19
C ARG A 36 -7.27 7.49 -6.09
N VAL A 37 -6.80 6.28 -6.39
CA VAL A 37 -6.66 5.20 -5.41
C VAL A 37 -5.23 5.10 -4.92
N VAL A 38 -4.25 5.09 -5.82
CA VAL A 38 -2.82 5.05 -5.44
C VAL A 38 -2.06 6.10 -6.24
N PRO A 39 -1.78 7.29 -5.65
CA PRO A 39 -1.11 8.39 -6.34
C PRO A 39 0.37 8.05 -6.56
N GLU A 40 1.05 8.74 -7.48
CA GLU A 40 2.49 8.53 -7.72
C GLU A 40 3.34 8.87 -6.48
N CYS A 41 2.91 9.87 -5.70
CA CYS A 41 3.56 10.28 -4.45
C CYS A 41 3.16 9.44 -3.23
N TRP A 42 2.57 8.25 -3.39
CA TRP A 42 2.09 7.41 -2.27
C TRP A 42 3.15 7.19 -1.17
N ALA A 43 4.43 7.04 -1.55
CA ALA A 43 5.54 6.81 -0.63
C ALA A 43 5.84 8.01 0.30
N GLN A 44 5.29 9.18 -0.01
CA GLN A 44 5.42 10.40 0.80
C GLN A 44 4.26 10.54 1.81
N HIS A 45 3.30 9.61 1.82
CA HIS A 45 2.14 9.60 2.71
C HIS A 45 2.24 8.43 3.67
N SER A 46 2.51 8.71 4.94
CA SER A 46 2.71 7.68 5.96
C SER A 46 1.49 6.76 6.09
N GLU A 47 0.27 7.29 5.99
CA GLU A 47 -0.96 6.50 6.06
C GLU A 47 -1.07 5.50 4.91
N LEU A 48 -0.65 5.89 3.71
CA LEU A 48 -0.62 4.99 2.55
C LEU A 48 0.50 3.96 2.69
N VAL A 49 1.69 4.36 3.16
CA VAL A 49 2.81 3.44 3.41
C VAL A 49 2.40 2.37 4.42
N GLU A 50 1.79 2.76 5.53
CA GLU A 50 1.30 1.85 6.57
C GLU A 50 0.28 0.85 5.99
N GLU A 51 -0.80 1.31 5.36
CA GLU A 51 -1.83 0.40 4.87
C GLU A 51 -1.38 -0.46 3.67
N LEU A 52 -0.59 0.08 2.74
CA LEU A 52 -0.05 -0.69 1.61
C LEU A 52 0.90 -1.77 2.11
N SER A 53 1.73 -1.47 3.10
CA SER A 53 2.64 -2.46 3.69
C SER A 53 1.88 -3.60 4.37
N ALA A 54 0.81 -3.29 5.11
CA ALA A 54 -0.06 -4.29 5.73
C ALA A 54 -0.76 -5.16 4.67
N LEU A 55 -1.25 -4.53 3.59
CA LEU A 55 -1.91 -5.24 2.49
C LEU A 55 -0.93 -6.16 1.74
N HIS A 56 0.32 -5.73 1.56
CA HIS A 56 1.38 -6.53 0.94
C HIS A 56 1.69 -7.77 1.77
N LEU A 57 1.90 -7.62 3.09
CA LEU A 57 2.14 -8.76 3.97
C LEU A 57 0.95 -9.75 3.96
N ALA A 58 -0.28 -9.22 3.99
CA ALA A 58 -1.48 -10.06 3.90
C ALA A 58 -1.56 -10.79 2.55
N TRP A 59 -1.13 -10.16 1.45
CA TRP A 59 -1.06 -10.80 0.13
C TRP A 59 -0.05 -11.95 0.14
N GLN A 60 1.15 -11.75 0.66
CA GLN A 60 2.19 -12.78 0.73
C GLN A 60 1.70 -14.00 1.53
N VAL A 61 1.03 -13.77 2.66
CA VAL A 61 0.43 -14.86 3.44
C VAL A 61 -0.69 -15.52 2.65
N ALA A 62 -1.61 -14.76 2.06
CA ALA A 62 -2.77 -15.33 1.35
C ALA A 62 -2.39 -16.26 0.18
N TYR A 63 -1.24 -16.05 -0.43
CA TYR A 63 -0.72 -16.87 -1.55
C TYR A 63 0.39 -17.84 -1.14
N ALA A 64 0.68 -18.01 0.15
CA ALA A 64 1.60 -19.04 0.62
C ALA A 64 1.02 -20.45 0.41
N SER A 65 1.87 -21.44 0.15
CA SER A 65 1.46 -22.84 -0.08
C SER A 65 0.79 -23.49 1.14
N THR A 66 0.97 -22.92 2.32
CA THR A 66 0.40 -23.38 3.58
C THR A 66 -0.94 -22.71 3.92
N SER A 67 -1.41 -21.79 3.08
CA SER A 67 -2.61 -21.01 3.38
C SER A 67 -3.91 -21.76 3.07
N PRO A 68 -4.99 -21.47 3.82
CA PRO A 68 -6.32 -21.95 3.49
C PRO A 68 -6.74 -21.61 2.06
N ALA A 69 -7.59 -22.45 1.47
CA ALA A 69 -8.04 -22.28 0.08
C ALA A 69 -8.81 -20.96 -0.17
N ASP A 70 -9.40 -20.38 0.87
CA ASP A 70 -10.17 -19.14 0.83
C ASP A 70 -9.35 -17.89 1.22
N ALA A 71 -8.06 -18.05 1.56
CA ALA A 71 -7.23 -16.93 2.03
C ALA A 71 -7.08 -15.84 0.95
N ALA A 72 -6.91 -16.24 -0.31
CA ALA A 72 -6.86 -15.32 -1.44
C ALA A 72 -8.18 -14.55 -1.63
N LEU A 73 -9.33 -15.22 -1.44
CA LEU A 73 -10.64 -14.56 -1.51
C LEU A 73 -10.80 -13.54 -0.38
N THR A 74 -10.48 -13.94 0.85
CA THR A 74 -10.48 -13.04 2.03
C THR A 74 -9.56 -11.83 1.84
N TRP A 75 -8.41 -12.01 1.19
CA TRP A 75 -7.52 -10.90 0.86
C TRP A 75 -8.19 -9.89 -0.09
N HIS A 76 -8.94 -10.35 -1.10
CA HIS A 76 -9.64 -9.45 -2.02
C HIS A 76 -10.75 -8.65 -1.33
N GLU A 77 -11.45 -9.23 -0.37
CA GLU A 77 -12.46 -8.51 0.44
C GLU A 77 -11.81 -7.39 1.25
N ARG A 78 -10.66 -7.67 1.88
CA ARG A 78 -9.88 -6.66 2.62
C ARG A 78 -9.31 -5.59 1.69
N PHE A 79 -8.86 -5.98 0.49
CA PHE A 79 -8.39 -5.05 -0.53
C PHE A 79 -9.50 -4.11 -0.98
N ALA A 80 -10.73 -4.61 -1.19
CA ALA A 80 -11.88 -3.76 -1.53
C ALA A 80 -12.13 -2.69 -0.47
N MET A 81 -12.06 -3.04 0.82
CA MET A 81 -12.18 -2.09 1.92
C MET A 81 -11.01 -1.11 2.00
N ALA A 82 -9.78 -1.56 1.73
CA ALA A 82 -8.59 -0.71 1.73
C ALA A 82 -8.66 0.37 0.65
N ARG A 83 -9.15 0.03 -0.56
CA ARG A 83 -9.29 0.98 -1.67
C ARG A 83 -10.17 2.19 -1.32
N ILE A 84 -11.20 1.99 -0.48
CA ILE A 84 -12.06 3.09 -0.01
C ILE A 84 -11.22 4.06 0.83
N ARG A 85 -10.48 3.54 1.82
CA ARG A 85 -9.63 4.36 2.69
C ARG A 85 -8.51 5.05 1.92
N PHE A 86 -7.90 4.37 0.94
CA PHE A 86 -6.91 4.99 0.07
C PHE A 86 -7.49 6.21 -0.65
N GLY A 87 -8.69 6.07 -1.22
CA GLY A 87 -9.41 7.18 -1.85
C GLY A 87 -9.64 8.35 -0.88
N ASP A 88 -10.03 8.06 0.37
CA ASP A 88 -10.22 9.08 1.41
C ASP A 88 -8.90 9.80 1.76
N TRP A 89 -7.78 9.07 1.87
CA TRP A 89 -6.47 9.66 2.12
C TRP A 89 -6.01 10.56 0.97
N VAL A 90 -6.13 10.09 -0.26
CA VAL A 90 -5.78 10.85 -1.47
C VAL A 90 -6.62 12.13 -1.59
N ALA A 91 -7.92 12.03 -1.30
CA ALA A 91 -8.81 13.19 -1.32
C ALA A 91 -8.43 14.25 -0.28
N ARG A 92 -7.99 13.82 0.91
CA ARG A 92 -7.57 14.73 2.01
C ARG A 92 -6.24 15.42 1.74
N THR A 93 -5.26 14.71 1.17
CA THR A 93 -3.92 15.27 0.93
C THR A 93 -3.90 16.22 -0.27
N GLY A 94 -4.89 16.14 -1.17
CA GLY A 94 -5.02 17.03 -2.33
C GLY A 94 -3.84 16.94 -3.29
N CYS A 95 -3.07 15.85 -3.24
CA CYS A 95 -1.88 15.66 -4.05
C CYS A 95 -2.26 15.50 -5.52
N ARG A 96 -1.69 16.36 -6.36
CA ARG A 96 -1.78 16.25 -7.82
C ARG A 96 -0.49 15.62 -8.34
N PRO A 97 -0.52 14.95 -9.51
CA PRO A 97 0.69 14.34 -10.11
C PRO A 97 1.89 15.29 -10.14
N ASP A 98 1.65 16.60 -10.37
CA ASP A 98 2.70 17.63 -10.44
C ASP A 98 2.84 18.51 -9.18
N ALA A 99 2.09 18.24 -8.11
CA ALA A 99 2.11 19.06 -6.90
C ALA A 99 1.75 18.23 -5.67
N HIS A 100 2.74 17.51 -5.13
CA HIS A 100 2.64 16.93 -3.80
C HIS A 100 2.49 18.05 -2.77
N ARG A 101 1.52 17.92 -1.87
CA ARG A 101 1.38 18.76 -0.69
C ARG A 101 1.51 17.85 0.53
N PRO A 102 2.49 18.10 1.43
CA PRO A 102 2.60 17.33 2.64
C PRO A 102 1.32 17.46 3.49
N PRO A 103 0.91 16.41 4.21
CA PRO A 103 -0.20 16.51 5.16
C PRO A 103 0.10 17.57 6.22
N LEU A 104 -0.96 18.24 6.71
CA LEU A 104 -0.91 19.26 7.77
C LEU A 104 -0.53 18.67 9.13
#